data_AF-A0A316HDJ4-F1
#
_entry.id   AF-A0A316HDJ4-F1
#
_cell.length_a   1.000
_cell.length_b   1.000
_cell.length_c   1.000
_cell.angle_alpha   90.00
_cell.angle_beta   90.00
_cell.angle_gamma   90.00
#
_symmetry.space_group_name_H-M   'P 1'
#
loop_
_entity.id
_entity.type
_entity.pdbx_description
1 polymer ?
#
loop_
_entity_poly.entity_id
_entity_poly.type
_entity_poly.pdbx_seq_one_letter_code
_entity_poly.pdbx_strand_id
1 'polypeptide(L)'
;MLPRPYAELLRKAQRATRRAEEAEDLLQTVLVAAVEAGRTDLSKIENRRWLEGALRRRAAFDARSAVRRRKREAPYSVVGYEPTHRETVPVRFVATLPPSLRTTTLLALTGHTRQEIAWLQRLADPALRQRIAEIRRRWLAFGGTSFAEMPGLAGAHKFGSIRRALLALARQPGAMLASHDPDGHLFVIGTSQNPAVRQLNRRATEITE
;
A
#
# COMPACT_ATOMS: atom_id res chain seq x y z
N MET A 1 -12.43 37.34 20.14
CA MET A 1 -11.61 37.08 21.35
C MET A 1 -12.05 35.75 21.94
N LEU A 2 -11.14 34.79 22.12
CA LEU A 2 -11.45 33.53 22.78
C LEU A 2 -11.72 33.78 24.28
N PRO A 3 -12.66 33.05 24.92
CA PRO A 3 -12.89 33.17 26.36
C PRO A 3 -11.59 32.97 27.15
N ARG A 4 -11.31 33.83 28.14
CA ARG A 4 -10.08 33.74 28.97
C ARG A 4 -9.75 32.31 29.47
N PRO A 5 -10.73 31.53 29.98
CA PRO A 5 -10.47 30.16 30.44
C PRO A 5 -9.99 29.22 29.33
N TYR A 6 -10.53 29.38 28.13
CA TYR A 6 -10.14 28.58 26.97
C TYR A 6 -8.70 28.89 26.55
N ALA A 7 -8.34 30.17 26.48
CA ALA A 7 -6.98 30.59 26.11
C ALA A 7 -5.92 30.08 27.10
N GLU A 8 -6.23 30.02 28.40
CA GLU A 8 -5.34 29.46 29.41
C GLU A 8 -5.16 27.94 29.26
N LEU A 9 -6.25 27.21 29.00
CA LEU A 9 -6.19 25.77 28.76
C LEU A 9 -5.44 25.43 27.47
N LEU A 10 -5.61 26.23 26.41
CA LEU A 10 -4.87 26.06 25.16
C LEU A 10 -3.37 26.26 25.36
N ARG A 11 -2.94 27.26 26.13
CA ARG A 11 -1.51 27.41 26.48
C ARG A 11 -0.98 26.20 27.26
N LYS A 12 -1.80 25.58 28.11
CA LYS A 12 -1.42 24.36 28.83
C LYS A 12 -1.32 23.15 27.89
N ALA A 13 -2.24 23.03 26.92
CA ALA A 13 -2.19 22.00 25.88
C ALA A 13 -0.94 22.15 24.98
N GLN A 14 -0.59 23.39 24.60
CA GLN A 14 0.62 23.71 23.84
C GLN A 14 1.90 23.32 24.58
N ARG A 15 1.95 23.47 25.91
CA ARG A 15 3.09 23.01 26.73
C ARG A 15 3.17 21.49 26.86
N ALA A 16 2.05 20.80 26.69
CA ALA A 16 1.97 19.35 26.80
C ALA A 16 2.20 18.62 25.47
N THR A 17 2.13 19.34 24.35
CA THR A 17 2.30 18.82 22.98
C THR A 17 3.61 19.32 22.37
N ARG A 18 4.14 18.57 21.40
CA ARG A 18 5.35 19.00 20.66
C ARG A 18 5.04 19.78 19.39
N ARG A 19 3.81 19.71 18.89
CA ARG A 19 3.34 20.35 17.66
C ARG A 19 2.15 21.24 18.00
N ALA A 20 2.18 22.48 17.51
CA ALA A 20 1.12 23.46 17.81
C ALA A 20 -0.25 23.02 17.29
N GLU A 21 -0.29 22.37 16.12
CA GLU A 21 -1.52 21.82 15.52
C GLU A 21 -2.16 20.69 16.34
N GLU A 22 -1.37 19.93 17.11
CA GLU A 22 -1.91 18.86 17.98
C GLU A 22 -2.49 19.41 19.29
N ALA A 23 -2.16 20.66 19.66
CA ALA A 23 -2.59 21.25 20.92
C ALA A 23 -4.09 21.55 20.95
N GLU A 24 -4.65 21.98 19.81
CA GLU A 24 -6.08 22.27 19.67
C GLU A 24 -6.91 20.98 19.71
N ASP A 25 -6.50 19.95 18.94
CA ASP A 25 -7.12 18.63 18.96
C ASP A 25 -7.10 17.99 20.36
N LEU A 26 -5.96 18.11 21.06
CA LEU A 26 -5.81 17.64 22.43
C LEU A 26 -6.80 18.36 23.38
N LEU A 27 -6.89 19.69 23.28
CA LEU A 27 -7.82 20.47 24.10
C LEU A 27 -9.27 20.10 23.79
N GLN A 28 -9.63 19.99 22.52
CA GLN A 28 -10.99 19.65 22.10
C GLN A 28 -11.40 18.27 22.61
N THR A 29 -10.50 17.28 22.49
CA THR A 29 -10.72 15.94 23.04
C THR A 29 -11.01 15.96 24.55
N VAL A 30 -10.26 16.77 25.30
CA VAL A 30 -10.43 16.87 26.75
C VAL A 30 -11.70 17.64 27.12
N LEU A 31 -12.10 18.64 26.34
CA LEU A 31 -13.36 19.35 26.53
C LEU A 31 -14.58 18.44 26.28
N VAL A 32 -14.53 17.58 25.26
CA VAL A 32 -15.57 16.56 25.03
C VAL A 32 -15.69 15.63 26.24
N ALA A 33 -14.57 15.12 26.76
CA ALA A 33 -14.57 14.29 27.96
C ALA A 33 -15.07 15.04 29.22
N ALA A 34 -14.88 16.36 29.29
CA ALA A 34 -15.41 17.19 30.37
C ALA A 34 -16.93 17.34 30.29
N VAL A 35 -17.49 17.46 29.08
CA VAL A 35 -18.94 17.48 28.85
C VAL A 35 -19.56 16.15 29.28
N GLU A 36 -18.97 15.03 28.85
CA GLU A 36 -19.43 13.69 29.23
C GLU A 36 -19.37 13.45 30.75
N ALA A 37 -18.37 14.02 31.43
CA ALA A 37 -18.22 13.91 32.88
C ALA A 37 -19.01 14.97 33.68
N GLY A 38 -19.83 15.81 33.03
CA GLY A 38 -20.60 16.86 33.70
C GLY A 38 -19.76 18.01 34.28
N ARG A 39 -18.53 18.20 33.80
CA ARG A 39 -17.55 19.19 34.30
C ARG A 39 -17.43 20.43 33.39
N THR A 40 -18.55 20.97 32.94
CA THR A 40 -18.61 22.09 31.99
C THR A 40 -18.40 23.46 32.62
N ASP A 41 -18.65 23.60 33.93
CA ASP A 41 -18.50 24.86 34.65
C ASP A 41 -17.03 25.15 34.97
N LEU A 42 -16.42 26.03 34.19
CA LEU A 42 -15.01 26.45 34.32
C LEU A 42 -14.77 27.46 35.46
N SER A 43 -15.83 28.00 36.08
CA SER A 43 -15.66 28.87 37.25
C SER A 43 -15.13 28.08 38.45
N LYS A 44 -15.59 26.82 38.58
CA LYS A 44 -15.18 25.88 39.63
C LYS A 44 -13.72 25.48 39.48
N ILE A 45 -12.96 25.61 40.57
CA ILE A 45 -11.54 25.28 40.63
C ILE A 45 -11.31 23.78 40.39
N GLU A 46 -12.21 22.94 40.88
CA GLU A 46 -12.13 21.47 40.75
C GLU A 46 -12.16 21.03 39.29
N ASN A 47 -13.08 21.59 38.50
CA ASN A 47 -13.21 21.31 37.07
C ASN A 47 -11.95 21.74 36.30
N ARG A 48 -11.38 22.91 36.64
CA ARG A 48 -10.12 23.38 36.05
C ARG A 48 -8.95 22.44 36.38
N ARG A 49 -8.78 22.04 37.64
CA ARG A 49 -7.75 21.07 38.04
C ARG A 49 -7.91 19.73 37.35
N TRP A 50 -9.15 19.27 37.20
CA TRP A 50 -9.46 18.03 36.49
C TRP A 50 -9.06 18.11 35.01
N LEU A 51 -9.43 19.20 34.32
CA LEU A 51 -9.07 19.44 32.91
C LEU A 51 -7.55 19.47 32.70
N GLU A 52 -6.81 20.11 33.60
CA GLU A 52 -5.34 20.12 33.55
C GLU A 52 -4.73 18.73 33.70
N GLY A 53 -5.27 17.93 34.61
CA GLY A 53 -4.88 16.53 34.76
C GLY A 53 -5.21 15.69 33.52
N ALA A 54 -6.39 15.90 32.94
CA ALA A 54 -6.85 15.22 31.73
C ALA A 54 -5.96 15.55 30.51
N LEU A 55 -5.59 16.83 30.33
CA LEU A 55 -4.65 17.27 29.30
C LEU A 55 -3.30 16.52 29.39
N ARG A 56 -2.70 16.45 30.59
CA ARG A 56 -1.42 15.75 30.77
C ARG A 56 -1.54 14.26 30.51
N ARG A 57 -2.59 13.61 31.02
CA ARG A 57 -2.81 12.18 30.81
C ARG A 57 -3.03 11.84 29.34
N ARG A 58 -3.82 12.66 28.64
CA ARG A 58 -4.11 12.45 27.22
C ARG A 58 -2.87 12.67 26.36
N ALA A 59 -2.12 13.75 26.58
CA ALA A 59 -0.85 13.98 25.90
C ALA A 59 0.15 12.81 26.10
N ALA A 60 0.25 12.28 27.32
CA ALA A 60 1.11 11.12 27.61
C ALA A 60 0.61 9.82 26.95
N PHE A 61 -0.70 9.66 26.77
CA PHE A 61 -1.28 8.54 26.03
C PHE A 61 -0.98 8.66 24.54
N ASP A 62 -1.18 9.83 23.95
CA ASP A 62 -0.94 10.08 22.52
C ASP A 62 0.56 9.89 22.19
N ALA A 63 1.46 10.40 23.04
CA ALA A 63 2.90 10.17 22.90
C ALA A 63 3.28 8.68 22.94
N ARG A 64 2.75 7.92 23.90
CA ARG A 64 2.98 6.46 23.98
C ARG A 64 2.42 5.72 22.78
N SER A 65 1.28 6.15 22.26
CA SER A 65 0.66 5.57 21.06
C SER A 65 1.46 5.90 19.81
N ALA A 66 1.99 7.12 19.67
CA ALA A 66 2.88 7.51 18.58
C ALA A 66 4.20 6.73 18.60
N VAL A 67 4.81 6.52 19.78
CA VAL A 67 6.02 5.67 19.91
C VAL A 67 5.75 4.23 19.50
N ARG A 68 4.63 3.65 19.97
CA ARG A 68 4.23 2.29 19.57
C ARG A 68 3.96 2.19 18.08
N ARG A 69 3.30 3.19 17.49
CA ARG A 69 3.06 3.29 16.05
C ARG A 69 4.37 3.33 15.27
N ARG A 70 5.28 4.25 15.63
CA ARG A 70 6.61 4.34 15.02
C ARG A 70 7.39 3.03 15.13
N LYS A 71 7.34 2.32 16.27
CA LYS A 71 8.00 1.02 16.42
C LYS A 71 7.40 -0.04 15.49
N ARG A 72 6.08 -0.03 15.28
CA ARG A 72 5.41 -0.93 14.31
C ARG A 72 5.71 -0.57 12.87
N GLU A 73 5.81 0.73 12.57
CA GLU A 73 6.02 1.24 11.21
C GLU A 73 7.49 1.33 10.81
N ALA A 74 8.45 1.34 11.76
CA ALA A 74 9.88 1.43 11.48
C ALA A 74 10.43 0.32 10.56
N PRO A 75 9.98 -0.94 10.64
CA PRO A 75 10.36 -1.97 9.66
C PRO A 75 9.83 -1.70 8.25
N TYR A 76 8.79 -0.87 8.12
CA TYR A 76 8.11 -0.55 6.87
C TYR A 76 8.39 0.89 6.40
N SER A 77 9.16 1.68 7.15
CA SER A 77 9.45 3.07 6.78
C SER A 77 10.47 3.09 5.66
N VAL A 78 9.95 3.14 4.44
CA VAL A 78 10.69 3.34 3.18
C VAL A 78 11.84 2.34 3.04
N VAL A 79 11.50 1.12 2.62
CA VAL A 79 12.40 0.41 1.71
C VAL A 79 12.55 1.34 0.51
N GLY A 80 13.61 2.15 0.51
CA GLY A 80 14.00 2.90 -0.67
C GLY A 80 14.12 1.88 -1.78
N TYR A 81 13.27 2.00 -2.80
CA TYR A 81 13.46 1.28 -4.04
C TYR A 81 14.73 1.87 -4.65
N GLU A 82 15.89 1.37 -4.22
CA GLU A 82 17.12 1.47 -4.99
C GLU A 82 16.87 0.56 -6.19
N PRO A 83 16.67 1.11 -7.41
CA PRO A 83 16.57 0.29 -8.61
C PRO A 83 17.94 -0.39 -8.74
N THR A 84 18.03 -1.62 -8.26
CA THR A 84 19.25 -2.39 -8.36
C THR A 84 19.56 -2.49 -9.86
N HIS A 85 20.74 -2.00 -10.25
CA HIS A 85 21.28 -1.97 -11.62
C HIS A 85 21.19 -3.29 -12.42
N ARG A 86 20.76 -4.39 -11.78
CA ARG A 86 20.44 -5.70 -12.35
C ARG A 86 19.31 -5.69 -13.38
N GLU A 87 18.46 -4.67 -13.41
CA GLU A 87 17.37 -4.55 -14.41
C GLU A 87 17.86 -4.41 -15.86
N THR A 88 19.11 -4.00 -16.10
CA THR A 88 19.61 -3.70 -17.45
C THR A 88 19.99 -4.92 -18.29
N VAL A 89 20.45 -6.01 -17.65
CA VAL A 89 20.94 -7.21 -18.37
C VAL A 89 19.80 -7.99 -19.05
N PRO A 90 18.64 -8.24 -18.41
CA PRO A 90 17.53 -8.95 -19.03
C PRO A 90 16.95 -8.21 -20.23
N VAL A 91 16.83 -6.88 -20.14
CA VAL A 91 16.27 -6.06 -21.21
C VAL A 91 17.13 -6.14 -22.47
N ARG A 92 18.46 -6.04 -22.34
CA ARG A 92 19.39 -6.18 -23.46
C ARG A 92 19.36 -7.58 -24.06
N PHE A 93 19.32 -8.62 -23.24
CA PHE A 93 19.21 -10.00 -23.73
C PHE A 93 17.90 -10.21 -24.50
N VAL A 94 16.76 -9.82 -23.94
CA VAL A 94 15.43 -9.94 -24.55
C VAL A 94 15.36 -9.21 -25.91
N ALA A 95 16.06 -8.08 -26.05
CA ALA A 95 16.17 -7.35 -27.30
C ALA A 95 16.90 -8.14 -28.40
N THR A 96 17.82 -9.06 -28.07
CA THR A 96 18.53 -9.88 -29.08
C THR A 96 17.75 -11.12 -29.52
N LEU A 97 16.64 -11.45 -28.85
CA LEU A 97 15.88 -12.66 -29.13
C LEU A 97 14.97 -12.50 -30.37
N PRO A 98 14.83 -13.56 -31.20
CA PRO A 98 13.76 -13.68 -32.18
C PRO A 98 12.37 -13.56 -31.55
N PRO A 99 11.33 -13.12 -32.29
CA PRO A 99 10.01 -12.79 -31.72
C PRO A 99 9.37 -13.90 -30.87
N SER A 100 9.48 -15.15 -31.30
CA SER A 100 8.92 -16.32 -30.61
C SER A 100 9.61 -16.62 -29.28
N LEU A 101 10.93 -16.45 -29.22
CA LEU A 101 11.71 -16.61 -28.00
C LEU A 101 11.55 -15.40 -27.07
N ARG A 102 11.49 -14.19 -27.64
CA ARG A 102 11.28 -12.94 -26.90
C ARG A 102 9.98 -12.99 -26.10
N THR A 103 8.87 -13.35 -26.75
CA THR A 103 7.56 -13.48 -26.09
C THR A 103 7.58 -14.52 -24.98
N THR A 104 8.22 -15.67 -25.23
CA THR A 104 8.38 -16.73 -24.23
C THR A 104 9.19 -16.28 -23.01
N THR A 105 10.30 -15.58 -23.24
CA THR A 105 11.16 -15.03 -22.17
C THR A 105 10.41 -13.96 -21.38
N LEU A 106 9.71 -13.03 -22.03
CA LEU A 106 8.94 -11.99 -21.34
C LEU A 106 7.85 -12.56 -20.44
N LEU A 107 7.12 -13.59 -20.90
CA LEU A 107 6.12 -14.27 -20.08
C LEU A 107 6.77 -14.96 -18.87
N ALA A 108 7.91 -15.61 -19.06
CA ALA A 108 8.64 -16.24 -17.97
C ALA A 108 9.16 -15.22 -16.94
N LEU A 109 9.73 -14.10 -17.40
CA LEU A 109 10.21 -13.01 -16.54
C LEU A 109 9.06 -12.33 -15.78
N THR A 110 7.85 -12.32 -16.34
CA THR A 110 6.61 -11.86 -15.65
C THR A 110 5.93 -12.98 -14.84
N GLY A 111 6.67 -14.04 -14.53
CA GLY A 111 6.25 -15.08 -13.59
C GLY A 111 5.19 -16.04 -14.12
N HIS A 112 4.96 -16.10 -15.43
CA HIS A 112 4.05 -17.10 -16.03
C HIS A 112 4.62 -18.51 -15.91
N THR A 113 3.74 -19.45 -15.58
CA THR A 113 4.05 -20.88 -15.51
C THR A 113 4.17 -21.49 -16.90
N ARG A 114 4.84 -22.64 -17.00
CA ARG A 114 4.96 -23.40 -18.25
C ARG A 114 3.61 -23.67 -18.92
N GLN A 115 2.58 -24.01 -18.13
CA GLN A 115 1.24 -24.28 -18.64
C GLN A 115 0.58 -23.01 -19.19
N GLU A 116 0.68 -21.89 -18.47
CA GLU A 116 0.15 -20.59 -18.92
C GLU A 116 0.82 -20.15 -20.22
N ILE A 117 2.15 -20.28 -20.31
CA ILE A 117 2.92 -19.91 -21.52
C ILE A 117 2.52 -20.79 -22.71
N ALA A 118 2.38 -22.11 -22.51
CA ALA A 118 1.96 -23.04 -23.55
C ALA A 118 0.55 -22.67 -24.07
N TRP A 119 -0.37 -22.38 -23.16
CA TRP A 119 -1.74 -22.00 -23.50
C TRP A 119 -1.80 -20.67 -24.26
N LEU A 120 -1.14 -19.61 -23.75
CA LEU A 120 -1.14 -18.28 -24.36
C LEU A 120 -0.53 -18.27 -25.77
N GLN A 121 0.54 -19.03 -25.98
CA GLN A 121 1.23 -19.10 -27.27
C GLN A 121 0.74 -20.24 -28.17
N ARG A 122 -0.28 -20.99 -27.75
CA ARG A 122 -0.84 -22.15 -28.46
C ARG A 122 0.23 -23.18 -28.86
N LEU A 123 1.12 -23.50 -27.92
CA LEU A 123 2.25 -24.41 -28.15
C LEU A 123 1.98 -25.81 -27.61
N ALA A 124 2.39 -26.82 -28.36
CA ALA A 124 2.57 -28.16 -27.83
C ALA A 124 3.76 -28.19 -26.86
N ASP A 125 3.72 -29.09 -25.88
CA ASP A 125 4.75 -29.23 -24.86
C ASP A 125 6.18 -29.44 -25.42
N PRO A 126 6.40 -30.24 -26.49
CA PRO A 126 7.71 -30.35 -27.13
C PRO A 126 8.24 -29.01 -27.70
N ALA A 127 7.36 -28.21 -28.32
CA ALA A 127 7.74 -26.91 -28.89
C ALA A 127 8.14 -25.92 -27.79
N LEU A 128 7.43 -25.92 -26.66
CA LEU A 128 7.81 -25.09 -25.51
C LEU A 128 9.15 -25.53 -24.91
N ARG A 129 9.40 -26.84 -24.78
CA ARG A 129 10.71 -27.36 -24.34
C ARG A 129 11.84 -26.89 -25.25
N GLN A 130 11.66 -26.98 -26.57
CA GLN A 130 12.65 -26.52 -27.55
C GLN A 130 12.93 -25.01 -27.41
N ARG A 131 11.89 -24.19 -27.24
CA ARG A 131 12.05 -22.74 -27.02
C ARG A 131 12.81 -22.44 -25.73
N ILE A 132 12.49 -23.12 -24.63
CA ILE A 132 13.20 -22.94 -23.34
C ILE A 132 14.67 -23.36 -23.47
N ALA A 133 14.94 -24.49 -24.11
CA ALA A 133 16.32 -24.95 -24.34
C ALA A 133 17.11 -23.94 -25.18
N GLU A 134 16.49 -23.40 -26.23
CA GLU A 134 17.11 -22.40 -27.09
C GLU A 134 17.38 -21.08 -26.35
N ILE A 135 16.43 -20.61 -25.53
CA ILE A 135 16.62 -19.42 -24.68
C ILE A 135 17.80 -19.63 -23.73
N ARG A 136 17.91 -20.80 -23.09
CA ARG A 136 19.03 -21.13 -22.20
C ARG A 136 20.38 -21.11 -22.93
N ARG A 137 20.43 -21.69 -24.14
CA ARG A 137 21.65 -21.65 -24.98
C ARG A 137 22.06 -20.22 -25.32
N ARG A 138 21.11 -19.39 -25.76
CA ARG A 138 21.36 -17.98 -26.11
C ARG A 138 21.77 -17.15 -24.91
N TRP A 139 21.20 -17.41 -23.73
CA TRP A 139 21.60 -16.72 -22.50
C TRP A 139 23.06 -16.97 -22.14
N LEU A 140 23.50 -18.23 -22.20
CA LEU A 140 24.90 -18.59 -21.96
C LEU A 140 25.82 -17.92 -22.99
N ALA A 141 25.45 -17.94 -24.28
CA ALA A 141 26.22 -17.27 -25.33
C ALA A 141 26.27 -15.75 -25.18
N PHE A 142 25.26 -15.14 -24.55
CA PHE A 142 25.20 -13.71 -24.25
C PHE A 142 26.09 -13.30 -23.07
N GLY A 143 26.74 -14.24 -22.39
CA GLY A 143 27.57 -13.99 -21.20
C GLY A 143 26.81 -14.06 -19.88
N GLY A 144 25.60 -14.64 -19.89
CA GLY A 144 24.88 -14.96 -18.67
C GLY A 144 25.53 -16.11 -17.89
N THR A 145 25.75 -15.93 -16.60
CA THR A 145 26.37 -16.90 -15.69
C THR A 145 25.41 -18.05 -15.35
N SER A 146 24.29 -17.75 -14.69
CA SER A 146 23.28 -18.73 -14.29
C SER A 146 21.87 -18.24 -14.62
N PHE A 147 20.98 -19.15 -15.04
CA PHE A 147 19.57 -18.82 -15.24
C PHE A 147 18.85 -18.53 -13.92
N ALA A 148 19.37 -19.02 -12.79
CA ALA A 148 18.87 -18.67 -11.45
C ALA A 148 19.12 -17.19 -11.10
N GLU A 149 20.07 -16.55 -11.79
CA GLU A 149 20.42 -15.15 -11.59
C GLU A 149 19.70 -14.22 -12.57
N MET A 150 18.87 -14.74 -13.50
CA MET A 150 18.01 -13.88 -14.32
C MET A 150 16.98 -13.19 -13.41
N PRO A 151 17.01 -11.85 -13.30
CA PRO A 151 15.95 -11.06 -12.67
C PRO A 151 14.64 -11.23 -13.46
N GLY A 152 13.73 -12.06 -12.96
CA GLY A 152 12.30 -12.00 -13.29
C GLY A 152 11.54 -11.32 -12.14
N LEU A 153 10.21 -11.42 -12.13
CA LEU A 153 9.37 -11.28 -10.93
C LEU A 153 9.80 -12.35 -9.91
N ALA A 154 10.95 -12.10 -9.28
CA ALA A 154 11.54 -12.90 -8.25
C ALA A 154 11.01 -12.34 -6.93
N GLY A 155 9.97 -12.99 -6.42
CA GLY A 155 9.43 -12.78 -5.09
C GLY A 155 9.03 -14.14 -4.50
N ALA A 156 8.84 -14.20 -3.19
CA ALA A 156 8.40 -15.42 -2.47
C ALA A 156 7.02 -15.93 -2.93
N HIS A 157 6.33 -15.18 -3.79
CA HIS A 157 4.98 -15.43 -4.24
C HIS A 157 4.92 -16.43 -5.39
N LYS A 158 4.09 -17.46 -5.21
CA LYS A 158 3.74 -18.40 -6.29
C LYS A 158 2.74 -17.72 -7.24
N PHE A 159 3.20 -16.83 -8.12
CA PHE A 159 2.35 -16.03 -9.02
C PHE A 159 1.36 -16.87 -9.85
N GLY A 160 1.74 -18.07 -10.27
CA GLY A 160 0.82 -19.00 -10.94
C GLY A 160 -0.29 -19.56 -10.05
N SER A 161 -0.07 -19.66 -8.73
CA SER A 161 -1.11 -20.01 -7.76
C SER A 161 -1.99 -18.80 -7.46
N ILE A 162 -1.39 -17.61 -7.31
CA ILE A 162 -2.10 -16.35 -7.13
C ILE A 162 -3.05 -16.09 -8.31
N ARG A 163 -2.55 -16.16 -9.55
CA ARG A 163 -3.39 -15.98 -10.74
C ARG A 163 -4.52 -17.01 -10.81
N ARG A 164 -4.27 -18.29 -10.52
CA ARG A 164 -5.32 -19.30 -10.48
C ARG A 164 -6.42 -18.97 -9.46
N ALA A 165 -6.04 -18.53 -8.27
CA ALA A 165 -6.99 -18.11 -7.25
C ALA A 165 -7.76 -16.84 -7.66
N LEU A 166 -7.06 -15.85 -8.22
CA LEU A 166 -7.67 -14.62 -8.75
C LEU A 166 -8.61 -14.90 -9.91
N LEU A 167 -8.35 -15.91 -10.73
CA LEU A 167 -9.18 -16.23 -11.89
C LEU A 167 -10.56 -16.77 -11.47
N ALA A 168 -10.63 -17.50 -10.36
CA ALA A 168 -11.92 -17.90 -9.77
C ALA A 168 -12.68 -16.69 -9.23
N LEU A 169 -11.98 -15.78 -8.56
CA LEU A 169 -12.55 -14.55 -8.00
C LEU A 169 -13.03 -13.57 -9.09
N ALA A 170 -12.25 -13.39 -10.15
CA ALA A 170 -12.58 -12.52 -11.29
C ALA A 170 -13.78 -13.02 -12.11
N ARG A 171 -14.12 -14.31 -12.01
CA ARG A 171 -15.30 -14.90 -12.68
C ARG A 171 -16.60 -14.70 -11.91
N GLN A 172 -16.55 -14.16 -10.69
CA GLN A 172 -17.76 -13.93 -9.91
C GLN A 172 -18.62 -12.81 -10.53
N PRO A 173 -19.95 -12.93 -10.51
CA PRO A 173 -20.84 -11.86 -10.96
C PRO A 173 -20.57 -10.54 -10.22
N GLY A 174 -20.35 -9.46 -10.97
CA GLY A 174 -20.04 -8.15 -10.40
C GLY A 174 -18.55 -7.90 -10.12
N ALA A 175 -17.65 -8.87 -10.35
CA ALA A 175 -16.21 -8.63 -10.29
C ALA A 175 -15.75 -7.86 -11.55
N MET A 176 -15.02 -6.75 -11.37
CA MET A 176 -14.43 -5.96 -12.46
C MET A 176 -12.94 -6.24 -12.62
N LEU A 177 -12.22 -6.36 -11.51
CA LEU A 177 -10.78 -6.58 -11.48
C LEU A 177 -10.42 -7.43 -10.25
N ALA A 178 -9.54 -8.41 -10.42
CA ALA A 178 -8.95 -9.15 -9.30
C ALA A 178 -7.43 -9.00 -9.36
N SER A 179 -6.81 -8.66 -8.24
CA SER A 179 -5.36 -8.45 -8.14
C SER A 179 -4.87 -8.84 -6.74
N HIS A 180 -3.57 -8.71 -6.50
CA HIS A 180 -2.98 -8.91 -5.18
C HIS A 180 -2.15 -7.69 -4.75
N ASP A 181 -1.97 -7.51 -3.44
CA ASP A 181 -1.06 -6.51 -2.89
C ASP A 181 0.41 -7.00 -2.90
N PRO A 182 1.40 -6.16 -2.53
CA PRO A 182 2.81 -6.60 -2.48
C PRO A 182 3.08 -7.79 -1.54
N ASP A 183 2.22 -7.97 -0.53
CA ASP A 183 2.29 -9.06 0.44
C ASP A 183 1.62 -10.36 -0.06
N GLY A 184 0.97 -10.31 -1.22
CA GLY A 184 0.32 -11.46 -1.86
C GLY A 184 -1.13 -11.69 -1.44
N HIS A 185 -1.73 -10.78 -0.67
CA HIS A 185 -3.14 -10.83 -0.33
C HIS A 185 -4.01 -10.53 -1.56
N LEU A 186 -4.95 -11.43 -1.84
CA LEU A 186 -5.84 -11.32 -2.98
C LEU A 186 -6.97 -10.33 -2.67
N PHE A 187 -7.27 -9.45 -3.61
CA PHE A 187 -8.41 -8.55 -3.54
C PHE A 187 -9.17 -8.51 -4.86
N VAL A 188 -10.46 -8.18 -4.78
CA VAL A 188 -11.35 -8.02 -5.93
C VAL A 188 -12.00 -6.65 -5.85
N ILE A 189 -11.96 -5.92 -6.94
CA ILE A 189 -12.72 -4.71 -7.17
C ILE A 189 -13.93 -5.10 -8.00
N GLY A 190 -15.11 -4.85 -7.47
CA GLY A 190 -16.37 -5.15 -8.13
C GLY A 190 -17.30 -3.94 -8.19
N THR A 191 -18.43 -4.14 -8.87
CA THR A 191 -19.53 -3.19 -8.86
C THR A 191 -20.06 -3.01 -7.45
N SER A 192 -20.45 -1.78 -7.10
CA SER A 192 -21.06 -1.50 -5.80
C SER A 192 -22.26 -2.41 -5.57
N GLN A 193 -22.26 -3.15 -4.45
CA GLN A 193 -23.43 -3.87 -3.95
C GLN A 193 -24.48 -2.92 -3.35
N ASN A 194 -24.14 -1.64 -3.21
CA ASN A 194 -25.06 -0.60 -2.79
C ASN A 194 -25.58 0.16 -4.04
N PRO A 195 -26.89 0.08 -4.35
CA PRO A 195 -27.47 0.75 -5.51
C PRO A 195 -27.52 2.28 -5.36
N ALA A 196 -27.29 2.82 -4.16
CA ALA A 196 -27.24 4.25 -3.96
C ALA A 196 -25.96 4.83 -4.56
N VAL A 197 -26.13 5.79 -5.47
CA VAL A 197 -25.04 6.61 -6.03
C VAL A 197 -24.31 7.28 -4.87
N ARG A 198 -23.08 6.83 -4.56
CA ARG A 198 -22.19 7.63 -3.72
C ARG A 198 -21.90 8.92 -4.46
N GLN A 199 -22.24 10.05 -3.84
CA GLN A 199 -21.95 11.40 -4.34
C GLN A 199 -20.50 11.48 -4.84
N LEU A 200 -20.32 11.46 -6.15
CA LEU A 200 -19.19 12.09 -6.79
C LEU A 200 -19.54 13.57 -6.85
N ASN A 201 -19.11 14.33 -5.84
CA ASN A 201 -19.01 15.78 -5.95
C ASN A 201 -17.93 16.11 -7.00
N ARG A 202 -18.26 15.93 -8.28
CA ARG A 202 -17.57 16.64 -9.35
C ARG A 202 -18.02 18.09 -9.23
N ARG A 203 -17.21 18.91 -8.57
CA ARG A 203 -17.23 20.35 -8.84
C ARG A 203 -16.97 20.50 -10.33
N ALA A 204 -18.02 20.81 -11.08
CA ALA A 204 -17.91 21.25 -12.45
C ALA A 204 -16.93 22.43 -12.45
N THR A 205 -15.79 22.25 -13.12
CA THR A 205 -14.95 23.36 -13.49
C THR A 205 -15.56 23.85 -14.80
N GLU A 206 -16.47 24.82 -14.69
CA GLU A 206 -16.90 25.60 -15.85
C GLU A 206 -15.67 26.38 -16.32
N ILE A 207 -15.08 25.90 -17.42
CA ILE A 207 -14.18 26.71 -18.24
C ILE A 207 -15.12 27.38 -19.24
N THR A 208 -15.49 28.62 -18.96
CA THR A 208 -16.12 29.51 -19.94
C THR A 208 -15.05 29.99 -20.91
N GLU A 209 -15.34 29.85 -22.20
CA GLU A 209 -14.62 30.50 -23.31
C GLU A 209 -14.62 32.04 -23.18
#